data_AF-A0A231P1I7-F1
#
_entry.id   AF-A0A231P1I7-F1
#
_cell.length_a   1.000
_cell.length_b   1.000
_cell.length_c   1.000
_cell.angle_alpha   90.00
_cell.angle_beta   90.00
_cell.angle_gamma   90.00
#
_symmetry.space_group_name_H-M   'P 1'
#
loop_
_entity.id
_entity.type
_entity.pdbx_description
1 polymer ?
#
loop_
_entity_poly.entity_id
_entity_poly.type
_entity_poly.pdbx_seq_one_letter_code
_entity_poly.pdbx_strand_id
1 'polypeptide(L)' 'MLTVKDLEDLETYINSGQLEQDFKDGCEHDRFYLLELLEKLMDIAELADATATRLIFRGLPVPMPPSVQGGENGGQPQDS' A
#
# COMPACT_ATOMS: atom_id res chain seq x y z
N MET A 1 20.19 3.75 -10.93
CA MET A 1 19.49 3.12 -9.80
C MET A 1 18.61 4.20 -9.20
N LEU A 2 17.36 3.90 -8.86
CA LEU A 2 16.48 4.84 -8.19
C LEU A 2 17.12 5.27 -6.85
N THR A 3 17.18 6.57 -6.60
CA THR A 3 17.78 7.15 -5.39
C THR A 3 16.71 7.70 -4.46
N VAL A 4 17.07 7.96 -3.20
CA VAL A 4 16.18 8.65 -2.26
C VAL A 4 15.82 10.05 -2.78
N LYS A 5 16.78 10.75 -3.39
CA LYS A 5 16.53 12.07 -3.98
C LYS A 5 15.46 12.02 -5.07
N ASP A 6 15.48 10.99 -5.92
CA ASP A 6 14.45 10.84 -6.97
C ASP A 6 13.04 10.68 -6.35
N LEU A 7 12.94 10.01 -5.19
CA LEU A 7 11.68 9.87 -4.45
C LEU A 7 11.27 11.16 -3.75
N GLU A 8 12.20 11.93 -3.20
CA GLU A 8 11.94 13.25 -2.60
C GLU A 8 11.48 14.28 -3.64
N ASP A 9 12.09 14.26 -4.84
CA ASP A 9 11.68 15.11 -5.95
C ASP A 9 10.25 14.74 -6.41
N LEU A 10 9.92 13.44 -6.46
CA LEU A 10 8.58 12.95 -6.77
C LEU A 10 7.56 13.32 -5.68
N GLU A 11 7.91 13.16 -4.41
CA GLU A 11 7.07 13.57 -3.28
C GLU A 11 6.78 15.08 -3.34
N THR A 12 7.80 15.89 -3.66
CA THR A 12 7.64 17.34 -3.86
C THR A 12 6.69 17.62 -5.01
N TYR A 13 6.85 16.93 -6.15
CA TYR A 13 5.96 17.08 -7.30
C TYR A 13 4.49 16.83 -6.93
N ILE A 14 4.21 15.73 -6.23
CA ILE A 14 2.85 15.35 -5.79
C ILE A 14 2.30 16.34 -4.77
N ASN A 15 3.09 16.75 -3.77
CA ASN A 15 2.62 17.62 -2.69
C ASN A 15 2.52 19.11 -3.07
N SER A 16 3.20 19.53 -4.15
CA SER A 16 3.27 20.94 -4.54
C SER A 16 2.01 21.48 -5.23
N GLY A 17 1.08 20.62 -5.65
CA GLY A 17 -0.04 20.98 -6.52
C GLY A 17 0.32 20.99 -8.02
N GLN A 18 1.59 20.77 -8.38
CA GLN A 18 2.05 20.77 -9.77
C GLN A 18 1.45 19.59 -10.54
N LEU A 19 1.32 18.41 -9.92
CA LEU A 19 0.70 17.26 -10.55
C LEU A 19 -0.75 17.55 -10.96
N GLU A 20 -1.55 18.17 -10.07
CA GLU A 20 -2.94 18.53 -10.36
C GLU A 20 -3.03 19.59 -11.46
N GLN A 21 -2.06 20.50 -11.53
CA GLN A 21 -1.99 21.49 -12.59
C GLN A 21 -1.67 20.82 -13.94
N ASP A 22 -0.65 19.96 -13.97
CA ASP A 22 -0.26 19.21 -15.17
C ASP A 22 -1.41 18.30 -15.64
N PHE A 23 -2.15 17.70 -14.72
CA PHE A 23 -3.32 16.90 -15.05
C PHE A 23 -4.44 17.75 -15.67
N LYS A 24 -4.71 18.95 -15.13
CA LYS A 24 -5.73 19.86 -15.68
C LYS A 24 -5.35 20.37 -17.07
N ASP A 25 -4.10 20.76 -17.25
CA ASP A 25 -3.61 21.36 -18.49
C ASP A 25 -3.25 20.33 -19.56
N GLY A 26 -2.96 19.09 -19.14
CA GLY A 26 -2.60 17.98 -20.01
C GLY A 26 -3.71 17.53 -20.94
N CYS A 27 -3.32 16.96 -22.08
CA CYS A 27 -4.27 16.34 -22.99
C CYS A 27 -4.73 14.96 -22.44
N GLU A 28 -5.65 14.31 -23.14
CA GLU A 28 -6.18 13.00 -22.73
C GLU A 28 -5.06 11.98 -22.48
N HIS A 29 -4.07 11.92 -23.37
CA HIS A 29 -2.93 11.02 -23.24
C HIS A 29 -2.12 11.29 -21.97
N ASP A 30 -1.79 12.56 -21.70
CA ASP A 30 -1.00 12.95 -20.52
C ASP A 30 -1.75 12.63 -19.22
N ARG A 31 -3.07 12.87 -19.20
CA ARG A 31 -3.92 12.55 -18.06
C ARG A 31 -3.93 11.06 -17.76
N PHE A 32 -4.08 10.21 -18.79
CA PHE A 32 -4.02 8.77 -18.60
C PHE A 32 -2.65 8.32 -18.11
N TYR A 33 -1.59 8.90 -18.65
CA TYR A 33 -0.23 8.59 -18.19
C TYR A 33 -0.02 8.97 -16.71
N LEU A 34 -0.48 10.15 -16.28
CA LEU A 34 -0.38 10.56 -14.88
C LEU A 34 -1.16 9.64 -13.94
N LEU A 35 -2.34 9.16 -14.36
CA LEU A 35 -3.12 8.18 -13.59
C LEU A 35 -2.40 6.83 -13.50
N GLU A 36 -1.84 6.34 -14.61
CA GLU A 36 -1.05 5.10 -14.64
C GLU A 36 0.19 5.21 -13.74
N LEU A 37 0.85 6.38 -13.75
CA LEU A 37 1.99 6.65 -12.86
C LEU A 37 1.57 6.55 -11.38
N LEU A 38 0.47 7.19 -11.00
CA LEU A 38 -0.06 7.15 -9.64
C LEU A 38 -0.46 5.72 -9.22
N GLU A 39 -1.15 4.99 -10.09
CA GLU A 39 -1.49 3.58 -9.86
C GLU A 39 -0.23 2.74 -9.62
N LYS A 40 0.80 2.92 -10.46
CA LYS A 40 2.04 2.17 -10.31
C LYS A 40 2.78 2.49 -9.02
N LEU A 41 2.71 3.74 -8.55
CA LEU A 41 3.29 4.14 -7.27
C LEU A 41 2.59 3.46 -6.10
N MET A 42 1.27 3.30 -6.14
CA MET A 42 0.51 2.58 -5.12
C MET A 42 0.95 1.11 -5.02
N ASP A 43 1.06 0.42 -6.16
CA ASP A 43 1.56 -0.97 -6.22
C ASP A 43 2.97 -1.11 -5.60
N ILE A 44 3.86 -0.17 -5.93
CA ILE A 44 5.25 -0.19 -5.46
C ILE A 44 5.29 0.09 -3.96
N ALA A 45 4.45 1.01 -3.45
CA ALA A 45 4.37 1.30 -2.03
C ALA A 45 3.93 0.07 -1.21
N GLU A 46 2.90 -0.65 -1.67
CA GLU A 46 2.45 -1.89 -1.03
C GLU A 46 3.54 -2.97 -1.07
N LEU A 47 4.20 -3.15 -2.22
CA LEU A 47 5.30 -4.09 -2.35
C LEU A 47 6.48 -3.72 -1.44
N ALA A 48 6.81 -2.44 -1.32
CA ALA A 48 7.89 -1.94 -0.47
C ALA A 48 7.59 -2.22 1.01
N ASP A 49 6.37 -1.95 1.48
CA ASP A 49 5.93 -2.24 2.84
C ASP A 49 6.01 -3.74 3.17
N ALA A 50 5.41 -4.58 2.31
CA ALA A 50 5.45 -6.03 2.49
C ALA A 50 6.89 -6.54 2.51
N THR A 51 7.77 -5.96 1.69
CA THR A 51 9.19 -6.30 1.65
C THR A 51 9.93 -5.84 2.90
N ALA A 52 9.68 -4.62 3.37
CA ALA A 52 10.26 -4.08 4.61
C ALA A 52 9.85 -4.94 5.81
N THR A 53 8.57 -5.30 5.93
CA THR A 53 8.06 -6.23 6.95
C THR A 53 8.81 -7.56 6.90
N ARG A 54 8.94 -8.18 5.72
CA ARG A 54 9.69 -9.45 5.57
C ARG A 54 11.17 -9.32 5.95
N LEU A 55 11.80 -8.17 5.69
CA LEU A 55 13.20 -7.92 6.02
C LEU A 55 13.40 -7.71 7.53
N ILE A 56 12.53 -6.93 8.17
CA ILE A 56 12.58 -6.63 9.61
C ILE A 56 12.33 -7.89 10.44
N PHE A 57 11.34 -8.70 10.05
CA PHE A 57 10.90 -9.88 10.81
C PHE A 57 11.55 -11.19 10.35
N ARG A 58 12.58 -11.15 9.50
CA ARG A 58 13.24 -12.37 9.02
C ARG A 58 13.93 -13.13 10.16
N GLY A 59 13.26 -14.16 10.68
CA GLY A 59 13.75 -14.99 11.80
C GLY A 59 13.10 -14.70 13.16
N LEU A 60 12.16 -13.74 13.22
CA LEU A 60 11.36 -13.47 14.41
C LEU A 60 9.94 -14.04 14.21
N PRO A 61 9.33 -14.67 15.21
CA PRO A 61 7.91 -15.01 15.14
C PRO A 61 7.11 -13.71 15.04
N VAL A 62 6.52 -13.45 13.86
CA VAL A 62 5.50 -12.40 13.72
C VAL A 62 4.33 -12.79 14.64
N PRO A 63 3.88 -11.91 15.53
CA PRO A 63 2.66 -12.17 16.30
C PRO A 63 1.54 -12.42 15.30
N MET A 64 0.92 -13.59 15.34
CA MET A 64 -0.31 -13.79 14.58
C MET A 64 -1.29 -12.71 15.04
N PRO A 65 -1.99 -12.02 14.10
CA PRO A 65 -3.11 -11.18 14.50
C PRO A 65 -4.02 -12.04 15.37
N PRO A 66 -4.56 -11.51 16.49
CA PRO A 66 -5.44 -12.27 17.34
C PRO A 66 -6.56 -12.79 16.45
N SER A 67 -6.58 -14.10 16.24
CA SER A 67 -7.68 -14.77 15.57
C SER A 67 -8.93 -14.24 16.25
N VAL A 68 -9.90 -13.80 15.47
CA VAL A 68 -11.23 -13.41 15.95
C VAL A 68 -11.78 -14.55 16.82
N GLN A 69 -11.50 -14.50 18.12
CA GLN A 69 -12.17 -15.29 19.14
C GLN A 69 -13.51 -14.58 19.34
N GLY A 70 -14.49 -14.98 18.53
CA GLY A 70 -15.81 -14.37 18.52
C GLY A 70 -16.87 -15.39 18.13
N GLY A 71 -17.34 -16.14 19.13
CA GLY A 71 -18.60 -16.92 19.14
C GLY A 71 -18.52 -18.28 18.44
N GLU A 72 -19.06 -19.38 18.95
CA GLU A 72 -20.14 -19.55 19.92
C GLU A 72 -19.91 -20.79 20.79
N ASN A 73 -20.02 -20.60 22.10
CA ASN A 73 -20.33 -21.66 23.05
C ASN A 73 -21.85 -21.84 23.04
N GLY A 74 -22.35 -22.99 22.60
CA GLY A 74 -23.79 -23.23 22.55
C GLY A 74 -24.18 -24.69 22.29
N GLY A 75 -24.34 -25.46 23.37
CA GLY A 75 -25.32 -26.54 23.42
C GLY A 75 -24.83 -27.93 23.02
N GLN A 76 -24.44 -28.71 24.02
CA GLN A 76 -24.45 -30.17 23.97
C GLN A 76 -25.88 -30.65 24.26
N PRO A 77 -26.57 -31.41 23.39
CA PRO A 77 -27.69 -32.23 23.82
C PRO A 77 -27.18 -33.59 24.28
N GLN A 78 -27.71 -34.03 25.41
CA GLN A 78 -27.43 -35.31 26.04
C GLN A 78 -28.04 -36.47 25.25
N ASP A 79 -27.32 -37.58 25.34
CA ASP A 79 -27.68 -38.94 24.94
C ASP A 79 -29.12 -39.33 25.32
N SER A 80 -29.83 -40.00 24.40
CA SER A 80 -31.01 -40.84 24.66
C SER A 80 -31.15 -41.91 23.59
#